data_AF-A0A8H5ZPV0-F1
#
_entry.id   AF-A0A8H5ZPV0-F1
#
_cell.length_a   1.000
_cell.length_b   1.000
_cell.length_c   1.000
_cell.angle_alpha   90.00
_cell.angle_beta   90.00
_cell.angle_gamma   90.00
#
_symmetry.space_group_name_H-M   'P 1'
#
loop_
_entity.id
_entity.type
_entity.pdbx_description
1 polymer ?
#
loop_
_entity_poly.entity_id
_entity_poly.type
_entity_poly.pdbx_seq_one_letter_code
_entity_poly.pdbx_strand_id
1 'polypeptide(L)'
;MRTVPPAENATAAIFCTYPQPFLTKTSQFFSEFIASTLLMFLIFALKDPSNNGVPKSDKWFPLCLFFLIFGLGSCFGWQTGYAINIARDFSP
;
A
#
# COMPACT_ATOMS: atom_id res chain seq x y z
N MET A 1 -5.67 6.20 14.26
CA MET A 1 -5.90 6.58 12.85
C MET A 1 -6.34 8.03 12.79
N ARG A 2 -5.48 8.86 12.18
CA ARG A 2 -5.62 10.31 12.04
C ARG A 2 -6.73 10.62 11.03
N THR A 3 -7.45 11.71 11.22
CA THR A 3 -8.46 12.22 10.31
C THR A 3 -8.14 13.68 10.05
N VAL A 4 -8.10 14.12 8.79
CA VAL A 4 -8.05 15.56 8.51
C VAL A 4 -9.42 16.14 8.86
N PRO A 5 -9.52 17.23 9.63
CA PRO A 5 -10.77 17.95 9.77
C PRO A 5 -11.32 18.29 8.37
N PRO A 6 -12.63 18.15 8.13
CA PRO A 6 -13.20 18.50 6.83
C PRO A 6 -12.97 19.99 6.56
N ALA A 7 -12.01 20.26 5.69
CA ALA A 7 -11.67 21.58 5.21
C ALA A 7 -11.63 21.50 3.69
N GLU A 8 -12.29 22.44 3.03
CA GLU A 8 -12.42 22.50 1.57
C GLU A 8 -11.05 22.43 0.85
N ASN A 9 -10.02 23.00 1.49
CA ASN A 9 -8.64 23.04 0.99
C ASN A 9 -7.68 22.19 1.84
N ALA A 10 -8.12 21.05 2.35
CA ALA A 10 -7.27 20.14 3.12
C ALA A 10 -6.10 19.59 2.27
N THR A 11 -4.86 19.91 2.67
CA THR A 11 -3.64 19.49 1.94
C THR A 11 -2.85 18.39 2.65
N ALA A 12 -3.23 18.00 3.87
CA ALA A 12 -2.48 17.03 4.66
C ALA A 12 -2.37 15.65 3.97
N ALA A 13 -3.35 15.31 3.12
CA ALA A 13 -3.38 14.08 2.32
C ALA A 13 -2.28 13.96 1.25
N ILE A 14 -1.53 15.04 1.00
CA ILE A 14 -0.33 15.02 0.14
C ILE A 14 0.79 14.22 0.82
N PHE A 15 0.90 14.34 2.15
CA PHE A 15 2.01 13.81 2.93
C PHE A 15 1.68 12.43 3.53
N CYS A 16 0.57 12.34 4.27
CA CYS A 16 0.08 11.09 4.87
C CYS A 16 -1.19 10.61 4.19
N THR A 17 -1.52 9.34 4.41
CA THR A 17 -2.80 8.75 4.02
C THR A 17 -3.89 9.04 5.04
N TYR A 18 -5.13 9.17 4.56
CA TYR A 18 -6.30 9.38 5.39
C TYR A 18 -7.46 8.49 4.92
N PRO A 19 -8.17 7.83 5.84
CA PRO A 19 -9.24 6.91 5.49
C PRO A 19 -10.48 7.66 5.03
N GLN A 20 -11.27 7.01 4.17
CA GLN A 20 -12.59 7.50 3.78
C GLN A 20 -13.53 7.67 4.99
N PRO A 21 -14.42 8.68 4.98
CA PRO A 21 -15.24 9.04 6.15
C PRO A 21 -16.25 7.96 6.56
N PHE A 22 -16.62 7.06 5.65
CA PHE A 22 -17.58 5.98 5.91
C PHE A 22 -16.95 4.74 6.55
N LEU A 23 -15.63 4.66 6.72
CA LEU A 23 -14.95 3.46 7.21
C LEU A 23 -14.87 3.41 8.73
N THR A 24 -15.18 2.25 9.30
CA THR A 24 -14.92 1.95 10.72
C THR A 24 -13.43 1.73 10.98
N LYS A 25 -12.97 1.91 12.23
CA LYS A 25 -11.56 1.64 12.61
C LYS A 25 -11.15 0.19 12.35
N THR A 26 -12.06 -0.76 12.57
CA THR A 26 -11.83 -2.18 12.28
C THR A 26 -11.61 -2.40 10.79
N SER A 27 -12.47 -1.84 9.93
CA SER A 27 -12.32 -1.94 8.48
C SER A 27 -11.03 -1.29 7.98
N GLN A 28 -10.63 -0.15 8.56
CA GLN A 28 -9.36 0.52 8.25
C GLN A 28 -8.16 -0.38 8.57
N PHE A 29 -8.18 -1.06 9.72
CA PHE A 29 -7.11 -1.99 10.11
C PHE A 29 -7.00 -3.16 9.14
N PHE A 30 -8.11 -3.82 8.82
CA PHE A 30 -8.09 -4.96 7.90
C PHE A 30 -7.69 -4.57 6.48
N SER A 31 -8.10 -3.39 6.00
CA SER A 31 -7.70 -2.88 4.69
C SER A 31 -6.17 -2.80 4.58
N GLU A 32 -5.51 -2.18 5.55
CA GLU A 32 -4.05 -2.05 5.58
C GLU A 32 -3.33 -3.36 5.88
N PHE A 33 -3.89 -4.20 6.77
CA PHE A 33 -3.33 -5.50 7.08
C PHE A 33 -3.29 -6.41 5.84
N ILE A 34 -4.39 -6.47 5.08
CA ILE A 34 -4.49 -7.29 3.87
C ILE A 34 -3.55 -6.73 2.79
N ALA A 35 -3.58 -5.42 2.53
CA ALA A 35 -2.73 -4.79 1.53
C ALA A 35 -1.23 -5.00 1.83
N SER A 36 -0.82 -4.83 3.10
CA SER A 36 0.57 -5.03 3.53
C SER A 36 0.99 -6.51 3.48
N THR A 37 0.08 -7.43 3.82
CA THR A 37 0.33 -8.87 3.71
C THR A 37 0.54 -9.29 2.26
N LEU A 38 -0.30 -8.80 1.34
CA LEU A 38 -0.16 -9.06 -0.09
C LEU A 38 1.14 -8.49 -0.66
N LEU A 39 1.51 -7.28 -0.26
CA LEU A 39 2.79 -6.68 -0.64
C LEU A 39 3.96 -7.59 -0.25
N MET A 40 4.04 -7.98 1.03
CA MET A 40 5.16 -8.80 1.53
C MET A 40 5.16 -10.20 0.91
N PHE A 41 4.00 -10.83 0.78
CA PHE A 41 3.87 -12.15 0.16
C PHE A 41 4.37 -12.13 -1.28
N LEU A 42 3.98 -11.12 -2.07
CA LEU A 42 4.39 -11.01 -3.47
C LEU A 42 5.85 -10.57 -3.63
N ILE A 43 6.40 -9.76 -2.72
CA ILE A 43 7.85 -9.47 -2.69
C ILE A 43 8.64 -10.76 -2.47
N PHE A 44 8.23 -11.61 -1.52
CA PHE A 44 8.89 -12.89 -1.30
C PHE A 44 8.73 -13.81 -2.50
N ALA A 45 7.53 -13.90 -3.10
CA ALA A 45 7.32 -14.67 -4.31
C ALA A 45 8.20 -14.18 -5.48
N LEU A 46 8.43 -12.87 -5.60
CA LEU A 46 9.29 -12.26 -6.62
C LEU A 46 10.80 -12.43 -6.33
N LYS A 47 11.18 -12.77 -5.09
CA LYS A 47 12.59 -12.97 -4.72
C LYS A 47 12.95 -14.43 -4.49
N ASP A 48 11.97 -15.32 -4.46
CA ASP A 48 12.15 -16.74 -4.29
C ASP A 48 12.73 -17.37 -5.58
N PRO A 49 13.98 -17.87 -5.57
CA PRO A 49 14.59 -18.51 -6.74
C PRO A 49 13.95 -19.84 -7.13
N SER A 50 13.13 -20.44 -6.24
CA SER A 50 12.36 -21.65 -6.55
C SER A 50 11.05 -21.36 -7.29
N ASN A 51 10.63 -20.08 -7.36
CA ASN A 51 9.44 -19.69 -8.08
C ASN A 51 9.70 -19.59 -9.60
N ASN A 52 9.11 -20.52 -10.35
CA ASN A 52 9.27 -20.59 -11.82
C ASN A 52 8.64 -19.40 -12.58
N GLY A 53 7.76 -18.63 -11.94
CA GLY A 53 7.06 -17.50 -12.57
C GLY A 53 7.90 -16.21 -12.66
N VAL A 54 9.12 -16.19 -12.13
CA VAL A 54 9.91 -14.97 -11.97
C VAL A 54 11.15 -14.99 -12.85
N PRO A 55 11.53 -13.85 -13.47
CA PRO A 55 12.83 -13.75 -14.12
C PRO A 55 13.95 -14.07 -13.13
N LYS A 56 14.78 -15.08 -13.44
CA LYS A 56 15.96 -15.44 -12.63
C LYS A 56 17.01 -14.32 -12.54
N SER A 57 16.82 -13.26 -13.32
CA SER A 57 17.64 -12.05 -13.32
C SER A 57 16.95 -10.96 -12.51
N ASP A 58 17.62 -10.49 -11.47
CA ASP A 58 17.17 -9.41 -10.58
C ASP A 58 16.94 -8.06 -11.28
N LYS A 59 17.41 -7.92 -12.53
CA LYS A 59 17.26 -6.69 -13.32
C LYS A 59 15.82 -6.23 -13.48
N TRP A 60 14.86 -7.17 -13.48
CA TRP A 60 13.44 -6.88 -13.66
C TRP A 60 12.69 -6.64 -12.34
N PHE A 61 13.30 -6.94 -11.20
CA PHE A 61 12.66 -6.81 -9.89
C PHE A 61 12.08 -5.40 -9.63
N PRO A 62 12.77 -4.28 -9.94
CA PRO A 62 12.21 -2.94 -9.75
C PRO A 62 10.92 -2.70 -10.56
N LEU A 63 10.86 -3.21 -11.79
CA LEU A 63 9.68 -3.05 -12.65
C LEU A 63 8.52 -3.93 -12.17
N CYS A 64 8.79 -5.17 -11.75
CA CYS A 64 7.78 -6.03 -11.12
C CYS A 64 7.23 -5.41 -9.83
N LEU A 65 8.11 -4.84 -9.00
CA LEU A 65 7.73 -4.15 -7.77
C LEU A 65 6.88 -2.91 -8.05
N PHE A 66 7.19 -2.15 -9.11
CA PHE A 66 6.37 -1.03 -9.55
C PHE A 66 4.93 -1.48 -9.89
N PHE A 67 4.77 -2.51 -10.71
CA PHE A 67 3.43 -3.02 -11.06
C PHE A 67 2.68 -3.62 -9.86
N LEU A 68 3.40 -4.24 -8.93
CA LEU A 68 2.83 -4.70 -7.65
C LEU A 68 2.24 -3.53 -6.85
N ILE A 69 3.03 -2.47 -6.62
CA ILE A 69 2.59 -1.30 -5.87
C ILE A 69 1.45 -0.58 -6.61
N PHE A 70 1.54 -0.44 -7.94
CA PHE A 70 0.50 0.15 -8.77
C PHE A 70 -0.82 -0.64 -8.70
N GLY A 71 -0.76 -1.97 -8.76
CA GLY A 71 -1.93 -2.84 -8.63
C GLY A 71 -2.57 -2.75 -7.25
N LEU A 72 -1.75 -2.74 -6.19
CA LEU A 72 -2.24 -2.53 -4.82
C LEU A 72 -2.91 -1.16 -4.65
N GLY A 73 -2.30 -0.09 -5.17
CA GLY A 73 -2.91 1.24 -5.15
C GLY A 73 -4.24 1.29 -5.91
N SER A 74 -4.33 0.59 -7.05
CA SER A 74 -5.53 0.56 -7.89
C SER A 74 -6.69 -0.25 -7.26
N CYS A 75 -6.39 -1.34 -6.55
CA CYS A 75 -7.41 -2.22 -5.96
C CYS A 75 -7.73 -1.90 -4.49
N PHE A 76 -6.73 -1.51 -3.70
CA PHE A 76 -6.84 -1.31 -2.25
C PHE A 76 -6.61 0.14 -1.81
N GLY A 77 -6.26 1.05 -2.74
CA GLY A 77 -5.95 2.43 -2.38
C GLY A 77 -7.15 3.31 -2.05
N TRP A 78 -8.35 2.99 -2.54
CA TRP A 78 -9.52 3.87 -2.35
C TRP A 78 -9.91 4.07 -0.88
N GLN A 79 -9.86 3.01 -0.08
CA GLN A 79 -10.39 3.01 1.28
C GLN A 79 -9.49 3.79 2.25
N THR A 80 -8.19 3.53 2.21
CA THR A 80 -7.23 4.00 3.21
C THR A 80 -5.98 4.63 2.61
N GLY A 81 -5.85 4.71 1.28
CA GLY A 81 -4.66 5.25 0.63
C GLY A 81 -3.48 4.30 0.58
N TYR A 82 -3.70 2.99 0.77
CA TYR A 82 -2.68 1.94 0.73
C TYR A 82 -1.43 2.28 1.57
N ALA A 83 -1.63 2.60 2.84
CA ALA A 83 -0.60 2.92 3.84
C ALA A 83 0.27 1.71 4.23
N ILE A 84 0.70 0.92 3.24
CA ILE A 84 1.46 -0.33 3.35
C ILE A 84 2.89 -0.15 3.86
N ASN A 85 3.30 1.07 4.19
CA ASN A 85 4.63 1.42 4.69
C ASN A 85 4.53 2.44 5.84
N ILE A 86 4.88 1.99 7.05
CA ILE A 86 4.84 2.80 8.28
C ILE A 86 5.76 4.02 8.18
N ALA A 87 6.95 3.90 7.59
CA ALA A 87 7.87 5.02 7.45
C ALA A 87 7.30 6.10 6.51
N ARG A 88 6.70 5.68 5.39
CA ARG A 88 6.07 6.59 4.42
C ARG A 88 4.89 7.37 5.00
N ASP A 89 4.20 6.80 5.98
CA ASP A 89 2.97 7.37 6.54
C ASP A 89 3.19 8.08 7.89
N PHE A 90 4.20 7.69 8.68
CA PHE A 90 4.47 8.26 10.00
C PHE A 90 5.36 9.51 9.97
N SER A 91 6.37 9.58 9.09
CA SER A 91 7.34 10.69 9.02
C SER A 91 7.25 11.68 7.85
N PRO A 92 6.27 11.62 6.92
CA PRO A 92 6.40 12.01 5.52
C PRO A 92 6.99 13.38 5.19
#